data_AF-A0A8D8G5P9-F1
#
_entry.id   AF-A0A8D8G5P9-F1
#
_cell.length_a   1.000
_cell.length_b   1.000
_cell.length_c   1.000
_cell.angle_alpha   90.00
_cell.angle_beta   90.00
_cell.angle_gamma   90.00
#
_symmetry.space_group_name_H-M   'P 1'
#
loop_
_entity.id
_entity.type
_entity.pdbx_description
1 polymer ?
#
loop_
_entity_poly.entity_id
_entity_poly.type
_entity_poly.pdbx_seq_one_letter_code
_entity_poly.pdbx_strand_id
1 'polypeptide(L)'
;GLLSEQGENWQKFRTIVNPVMMQPKTIRLYVDKLDEIAREFMGVINGLRDEKNEMPGDFNQWLNRWALESIGVLALDTRLGALKKDLSADTSIMVTYIREMFELTYQLDILPSIWKYYKTPAFKRQMTVFDELTRIIMSHVDAAVVRLEKNP
;
A
#
# COMPACT_ATOMS: atom_id res chain seq x y z
N GLY A 1 1.09 13.43 -9.45
CA GLY A 1 1.54 12.03 -9.64
C GLY A 1 0.67 11.30 -10.67
N LEU A 2 1.00 10.08 -11.09
CA LEU A 2 0.35 9.44 -12.25
C LEU A 2 -1.21 9.39 -12.21
N LEU A 3 -1.80 9.29 -11.02
CA LEU A 3 -3.26 9.29 -10.83
C LEU A 3 -3.89 10.70 -10.89
N SER A 4 -3.13 11.75 -10.58
CA SER A 4 -3.63 13.13 -10.46
C SER A 4 -3.21 14.04 -11.62
N GLU A 5 -2.10 13.74 -12.31
CA GLU A 5 -1.63 14.50 -13.47
C GLU A 5 -2.48 14.22 -14.71
N GLN A 6 -2.52 15.19 -15.63
CA GLN A 6 -3.18 15.07 -16.93
C GLN A 6 -2.27 15.60 -18.05
N GLY A 7 -2.58 15.23 -19.30
CA GLY A 7 -1.92 15.76 -20.49
C GLY A 7 -0.42 15.46 -20.55
N GLU A 8 0.38 16.48 -20.88
CA GLU A 8 1.82 16.31 -21.10
C GLU A 8 2.58 15.92 -19.83
N ASN A 9 2.16 16.41 -18.66
CA ASN A 9 2.76 16.03 -17.37
C ASN A 9 2.51 14.56 -17.05
N TRP A 10 1.29 14.08 -17.31
CA TRP A 10 0.97 12.66 -17.19
C TRP A 10 1.83 11.82 -18.13
N GLN A 11 1.96 12.23 -19.40
CA GLN A 11 2.76 11.53 -20.41
C GLN A 11 4.24 11.42 -19.97
N LYS A 12 4.82 12.52 -19.49
CA LYS A 12 6.20 12.59 -18.99
C LYS A 12 6.39 11.62 -17.83
N PHE A 13 5.51 11.68 -16.83
CA PHE A 13 5.60 10.80 -15.66
C PHE A 13 5.41 9.32 -16.04
N ARG A 14 4.44 9.01 -16.92
CA ARG A 14 4.17 7.65 -17.39
C ARG A 14 5.36 7.05 -18.13
N THR A 15 6.02 7.85 -18.97
CA THR A 15 7.20 7.43 -19.73
C THR A 15 8.35 7.01 -18.80
N ILE A 16 8.54 7.70 -17.67
CA ILE A 16 9.60 7.39 -16.69
C ILE A 16 9.29 6.12 -15.91
N VAL A 17 8.04 5.94 -15.46
CA VAL A 17 7.66 4.82 -14.57
C VAL A 17 7.45 3.51 -15.31
N ASN A 18 6.94 3.54 -16.56
CA ASN A 18 6.60 2.34 -17.31
C ASN A 18 7.76 1.33 -17.46
N PRO A 19 8.99 1.73 -17.82
CA PRO A 19 10.11 0.81 -17.94
C PRO A 19 10.41 0.03 -16.65
N VAL A 20 10.23 0.66 -15.49
CA VAL A 20 10.51 0.06 -14.19
C VAL A 20 9.37 -0.86 -13.76
N MET A 21 8.12 -0.41 -13.91
CA MET A 21 6.96 -1.11 -13.33
C MET A 21 6.26 -2.08 -14.28
N MET A 22 6.38 -1.90 -15.59
CA MET A 22 5.58 -2.66 -16.58
C MET A 22 6.41 -3.61 -17.46
N GLN A 23 7.74 -3.50 -17.47
CA GLN A 23 8.56 -4.38 -18.31
C GLN A 23 8.74 -5.76 -17.67
N PRO A 24 8.47 -6.85 -18.40
CA PRO A 24 8.60 -8.20 -17.87
C PRO A 24 9.99 -8.52 -17.32
N LYS A 25 11.05 -7.98 -17.94
CA LYS A 25 12.44 -8.16 -17.49
C LYS A 25 12.65 -7.61 -16.08
N THR A 26 12.11 -6.43 -15.78
CA THR A 26 12.21 -5.79 -14.47
C THR A 26 11.34 -6.49 -13.45
N ILE A 27 10.08 -6.80 -13.81
CA ILE A 27 9.13 -7.50 -12.93
C ILE A 27 9.67 -8.87 -12.51
N ARG A 28 10.37 -9.57 -13.41
CA ARG A 28 10.95 -10.90 -13.11
C ARG A 28 11.88 -10.90 -11.89
N LEU A 29 12.53 -9.77 -11.59
CA LEU A 29 13.40 -9.62 -10.41
C LEU A 29 12.63 -9.67 -9.08
N TYR A 30 11.32 -9.42 -9.10
CA TYR A 30 10.46 -9.40 -7.92
C TYR A 30 9.63 -10.68 -7.76
N VAL A 31 9.60 -11.55 -8.79
CA VAL A 31 8.77 -12.77 -8.78
C VAL A 31 9.10 -13.66 -7.60
N ASP A 32 10.38 -13.91 -7.33
CA ASP A 32 10.79 -14.78 -6.23
C ASP A 32 10.40 -14.19 -4.86
N LYS A 33 10.54 -12.87 -4.69
CA LYS A 33 10.12 -12.17 -3.47
C LYS A 33 8.60 -12.20 -3.28
N LEU A 34 7.83 -12.09 -4.36
CA LEU A 34 6.38 -12.20 -4.32
C LEU A 34 5.92 -13.64 -4.06
N ASP A 35 6.61 -14.64 -4.60
CA ASP A 35 6.35 -16.06 -4.30
C ASP A 35 6.59 -16.37 -2.82
N GLU A 36 7.64 -15.82 -2.22
CA GLU A 36 7.89 -15.93 -0.78
C GLU A 36 6.71 -15.37 0.04
N ILE A 37 6.25 -14.15 -0.29
CA ILE A 37 5.08 -13.53 0.37
C ILE A 37 3.82 -14.39 0.17
N ALA A 38 3.62 -14.94 -1.02
CA ALA A 38 2.48 -15.81 -1.30
C ALA A 38 2.51 -17.09 -0.45
N ARG A 39 3.69 -17.73 -0.31
CA ARG A 39 3.86 -18.91 0.55
C ARG A 39 3.63 -18.60 2.03
N GLU A 40 4.15 -17.48 2.51
CA GLU A 40 3.88 -17.01 3.88
C GLU A 40 2.37 -16.81 4.09
N PHE A 41 1.69 -16.19 3.14
CA PHE A 41 0.25 -15.98 3.20
C PHE A 41 -0.55 -17.28 3.18
N MET A 42 -0.11 -18.29 2.41
CA MET A 42 -0.69 -19.64 2.47
C MET A 42 -0.55 -20.27 3.87
N GLY A 43 0.57 -20.05 4.54
CA GLY A 43 0.76 -20.45 5.94
C GLY A 43 -0.23 -19.77 6.89
N VAL A 44 -0.47 -18.46 6.71
CA VAL A 44 -1.49 -17.71 7.46
C VAL A 44 -2.89 -18.27 7.21
N ILE A 45 -3.26 -18.48 5.94
CA ILE A 45 -4.55 -19.08 5.56
C ILE A 45 -4.75 -20.43 6.26
N ASN A 46 -3.73 -21.30 6.25
CA ASN A 46 -3.83 -22.61 6.88
C ASN A 46 -4.05 -22.51 8.40
N GLY A 47 -3.49 -21.50 9.06
CA GLY A 47 -3.69 -21.24 10.48
C GLY A 47 -5.01 -20.55 10.85
N LEU A 48 -5.73 -19.98 9.87
CA LEU A 48 -6.99 -19.27 10.08
C LEU A 48 -8.23 -20.13 9.79
N ARG A 49 -8.06 -21.29 9.13
CA ARG A 49 -9.17 -22.21 8.83
C ARG A 49 -9.84 -22.70 10.10
N ASP A 50 -11.16 -22.73 10.09
CA ASP A 50 -11.94 -23.40 11.12
C ASP A 50 -11.98 -24.92 10.90
N GLU A 51 -12.72 -25.63 11.76
CA GLU A 51 -12.89 -27.09 11.69
C GLU A 51 -13.55 -27.57 10.38
N LYS A 52 -14.24 -26.69 9.65
CA LYS A 52 -14.89 -26.96 8.37
C LYS A 52 -14.02 -26.58 7.17
N ASN A 53 -12.79 -26.12 7.39
CA ASN A 53 -11.91 -25.54 6.38
C ASN A 53 -12.44 -24.24 5.76
N GLU A 54 -13.30 -23.52 6.46
CA GLU A 54 -13.82 -22.23 6.04
C GLU A 54 -12.94 -21.08 6.55
N MET A 55 -12.93 -19.97 5.81
CA MET A 55 -12.23 -18.75 6.21
C MET A 55 -13.09 -17.92 7.15
N PRO A 56 -12.48 -17.17 8.09
CA PRO A 56 -13.23 -16.29 8.97
C PRO A 56 -13.88 -15.15 8.17
N GLY A 57 -15.00 -14.61 8.67
CA GLY A 57 -15.75 -13.56 7.97
C GLY A 57 -14.96 -12.26 7.73
N ASP A 58 -13.89 -12.04 8.47
CA ASP A 58 -13.00 -10.89 8.34
C ASP A 58 -11.75 -11.15 7.48
N PHE A 59 -11.71 -12.26 6.74
CA PHE A 59 -10.59 -12.63 5.87
C PHE A 59 -10.16 -11.55 4.86
N ASN A 60 -11.07 -10.65 4.46
CA ASN A 60 -10.73 -9.49 3.64
C ASN A 60 -9.63 -8.61 4.25
N GLN A 61 -9.52 -8.53 5.59
CA GLN A 61 -8.44 -7.79 6.25
C GLN A 61 -7.07 -8.43 5.97
N TRP A 62 -7.02 -9.76 5.90
CA TRP A 62 -5.81 -10.51 5.58
C TRP A 62 -5.42 -10.38 4.11
N LEU A 63 -6.39 -10.32 3.20
CA LEU A 63 -6.15 -10.00 1.79
C LEU A 63 -5.55 -8.59 1.62
N ASN A 64 -6.08 -7.60 2.35
CA ASN A 64 -5.53 -6.24 2.33
C ASN A 64 -4.09 -6.18 2.86
N ARG A 65 -3.78 -6.93 3.92
CA ARG A 65 -2.42 -7.06 4.46
C ARG A 65 -1.46 -7.72 3.46
N TRP A 66 -1.89 -8.79 2.80
CA TRP A 66 -1.12 -9.44 1.74
C TRP A 66 -0.83 -8.51 0.56
N ALA A 67 -1.84 -7.76 0.10
CA ALA A 67 -1.67 -6.79 -0.96
C ALA A 67 -0.70 -5.67 -0.54
N LEU A 68 -0.81 -5.18 0.69
CA LEU A 68 0.10 -4.17 1.24
C LEU A 68 1.54 -4.68 1.31
N GLU A 69 1.76 -5.89 1.83
CA GLU A 69 3.10 -6.50 1.89
C GLU A 69 3.72 -6.64 0.50
N SER A 70 2.91 -7.09 -0.47
CA SER A 70 3.32 -7.30 -1.86
C SER A 70 3.71 -5.98 -2.54
N ILE A 71 2.91 -4.93 -2.37
CA ILE A 71 3.22 -3.60 -2.90
C ILE A 71 4.40 -2.96 -2.17
N GLY A 72 4.56 -3.18 -0.87
CA GLY A 72 5.72 -2.71 -0.10
C GLY A 72 7.03 -3.21 -0.68
N VAL A 73 7.10 -4.49 -1.05
CA VAL A 73 8.27 -5.04 -1.74
C VAL A 73 8.42 -4.51 -3.16
N LEU A 74 7.33 -4.47 -3.93
CA LEU A 74 7.43 -4.06 -5.33
C LEU A 74 7.80 -2.57 -5.49
N ALA A 75 7.26 -1.70 -4.63
CA ALA A 75 7.40 -0.25 -4.74
C ALA A 75 8.53 0.33 -3.86
N LEU A 76 8.79 -0.26 -2.68
CA LEU A 76 9.76 0.27 -1.71
C LEU A 76 10.94 -0.68 -1.45
N ASP A 77 10.99 -1.83 -2.14
CA ASP A 77 11.94 -2.91 -1.90
C ASP A 77 12.10 -3.27 -0.42
N THR A 78 10.97 -3.24 0.32
CA THR A 78 10.95 -3.37 1.78
C THR A 78 9.82 -4.29 2.23
N ARG A 79 10.14 -5.23 3.13
CA ARG A 79 9.15 -6.06 3.85
C ARG A 79 8.50 -5.21 4.94
N LEU A 80 7.19 -4.94 4.82
CA LEU A 80 6.44 -4.14 5.80
C LEU A 80 6.06 -4.96 7.03
N GLY A 81 6.09 -6.29 6.94
CA GLY A 81 5.69 -7.19 8.02
C GLY A 81 4.18 -7.24 8.26
N ALA A 82 3.36 -6.87 7.26
CA ALA A 82 1.90 -6.79 7.39
C ALA A 82 1.23 -8.17 7.61
N LEU A 83 1.91 -9.25 7.25
CA LEU A 83 1.47 -10.64 7.45
C LEU A 83 1.83 -11.23 8.83
N LYS A 84 2.65 -10.54 9.63
CA LYS A 84 3.03 -11.01 10.96
C LYS A 84 1.87 -10.84 11.95
N LYS A 85 1.85 -11.69 12.98
CA LYS A 85 0.90 -11.55 14.10
C LYS A 85 1.15 -10.24 14.86
N ASP A 86 2.42 -9.97 15.17
CA ASP A 86 2.85 -8.75 15.84
C ASP A 86 3.27 -7.71 14.80
N LEU A 87 2.43 -6.69 14.62
CA LEU A 87 2.70 -5.59 13.71
C LEU A 87 3.56 -4.52 14.40
N SER A 88 4.48 -3.94 13.63
CA SER A 88 5.11 -2.69 14.05
C SER A 88 4.08 -1.57 14.15
N ALA A 89 4.38 -0.50 14.89
CA ALA A 89 3.50 0.66 15.00
C ALA A 89 3.18 1.24 13.62
N ASP A 90 4.19 1.45 12.77
CA ASP A 90 4.01 2.01 11.43
C ASP A 90 3.21 1.08 10.51
N THR A 91 3.45 -0.24 10.56
CA THR A 91 2.70 -1.22 9.76
C THR A 91 1.22 -1.25 10.17
N SER A 92 0.95 -1.20 11.48
CA SER A 92 -0.40 -1.17 12.03
C SER A 92 -1.15 0.10 11.59
N ILE A 93 -0.46 1.25 11.61
CA ILE A 93 -0.98 2.52 11.11
C ILE A 93 -1.28 2.39 9.62
N MET A 94 -0.35 1.90 8.79
CA MET A 94 -0.56 1.74 7.35
C MET A 94 -1.78 0.86 7.01
N VAL A 95 -1.91 -0.31 7.66
CA VAL A 95 -3.04 -1.22 7.43
C VAL A 95 -4.37 -0.54 7.74
N THR A 96 -4.43 0.23 8.83
CA THR A 96 -5.63 0.93 9.25
C THR A 96 -5.95 2.12 8.34
N TYR A 97 -4.95 2.96 8.09
CA TYR A 97 -5.10 4.23 7.40
C TYR A 97 -5.32 4.08 5.90
N ILE A 98 -4.78 3.04 5.25
CA ILE A 98 -5.09 2.78 3.84
C ILE A 98 -6.58 2.45 3.68
N ARG A 99 -7.15 1.65 4.57
CA ARG A 99 -8.59 1.35 4.54
C ARG A 99 -9.41 2.61 4.78
N GLU A 100 -9.08 3.37 5.82
CA GLU A 100 -9.77 4.61 6.16
C GLU A 100 -9.66 5.64 5.02
N MET A 101 -8.51 5.72 4.35
CA MET A 101 -8.29 6.56 3.19
C MET A 101 -9.28 6.25 2.06
N PHE A 102 -9.49 4.96 1.73
CA PHE A 102 -10.45 4.57 0.71
C PHE A 102 -11.90 4.90 1.11
N GLU A 103 -12.27 4.66 2.37
CA GLU A 103 -13.59 4.98 2.90
C GLU A 103 -13.88 6.49 2.85
N LEU A 104 -12.92 7.32 3.28
CA LEU A 104 -13.02 8.78 3.25
C LEU A 104 -13.04 9.33 1.82
N THR A 105 -12.21 8.79 0.93
CA THR A 105 -12.20 9.16 -0.49
C THR A 105 -13.54 8.86 -1.14
N TYR A 106 -14.15 7.71 -0.84
CA TYR A 106 -15.49 7.39 -1.33
C TYR A 106 -16.53 8.40 -0.81
N GLN A 107 -16.51 8.73 0.47
CA GLN A 107 -17.45 9.67 1.09
C GLN A 107 -17.30 11.12 0.58
N LEU A 108 -16.07 11.54 0.27
CA LEU A 108 -15.77 12.93 -0.06
C LEU A 108 -15.72 13.17 -1.57
N ASP A 109 -15.11 12.27 -2.33
CA ASP A 109 -14.83 12.49 -3.76
C ASP A 109 -15.81 11.79 -4.70
N ILE A 110 -16.46 10.70 -4.26
CA ILE A 110 -17.43 9.95 -5.08
C ILE A 110 -18.87 10.35 -4.75
N LEU A 111 -19.21 10.40 -3.46
CA LEU A 111 -20.54 10.86 -3.04
C LEU A 111 -20.64 12.39 -3.10
N PRO A 112 -21.86 12.94 -3.30
CA PRO A 112 -22.07 14.37 -3.18
C PRO A 112 -21.65 14.86 -1.79
N SER A 113 -20.67 15.77 -1.75
CA SER A 113 -20.11 16.25 -0.50
C SER A 113 -19.84 17.74 -0.53
N ILE A 114 -20.13 18.41 0.59
CA ILE A 114 -20.00 19.86 0.75
C ILE A 114 -18.58 20.30 1.13
N TRP A 115 -17.62 19.36 1.19
CA TRP A 115 -16.25 19.66 1.63
C TRP A 115 -15.56 20.73 0.78
N LYS A 116 -15.96 20.85 -0.50
CA LYS A 116 -15.48 21.87 -1.44
C LYS A 116 -15.87 23.29 -1.03
N TYR A 117 -16.94 23.44 -0.25
CA TYR A 117 -17.43 24.73 0.25
C TYR A 117 -17.03 24.98 1.71
N TYR A 118 -17.03 23.93 2.55
CA TYR A 118 -16.68 24.03 3.96
C TYR A 118 -15.77 22.88 4.37
N LYS A 119 -14.68 23.16 5.10
CA LYS A 119 -13.76 22.13 5.61
C LYS A 119 -14.44 21.26 6.66
N THR A 120 -15.09 20.18 6.22
CA THR A 120 -15.80 19.24 7.09
C THR A 120 -14.81 18.47 7.99
N PRO A 121 -15.27 17.94 9.14
CA PRO A 121 -14.45 17.06 9.97
C PRO A 121 -13.90 15.86 9.19
N ALA A 122 -14.70 15.26 8.31
CA ALA A 122 -14.27 14.16 7.45
C ALA A 122 -13.13 14.55 6.51
N PHE A 123 -13.21 15.75 5.89
CA PHE A 123 -12.12 16.26 5.05
C PHE A 123 -10.84 16.48 5.87
N LYS A 124 -10.93 17.08 7.06
CA LYS A 124 -9.77 17.24 7.95
C LYS A 124 -9.16 15.89 8.32
N ARG A 125 -9.99 14.88 8.59
CA ARG A 125 -9.54 13.52 8.87
C ARG A 125 -8.83 12.90 7.68
N GLN A 126 -9.35 13.06 6.46
CA GLN A 126 -8.70 12.57 5.24
C GLN A 126 -7.32 13.19 5.05
N MET A 127 -7.16 14.50 5.33
CA MET A 127 -5.85 15.14 5.26
C MET A 127 -4.88 14.56 6.29
N THR A 128 -5.30 14.37 7.54
CA THR A 128 -4.46 13.72 8.57
C THR A 128 -4.05 12.30 8.15
N VAL A 129 -4.97 11.53 7.58
CA VAL A 129 -4.67 10.17 7.07
C VAL A 129 -3.63 10.22 5.95
N PHE A 130 -3.77 11.15 4.99
CA PHE A 130 -2.79 11.33 3.91
C PHE A 130 -1.43 11.78 4.43
N ASP A 131 -1.38 12.70 5.38
CA ASP A 131 -0.13 13.21 5.97
C ASP A 131 0.65 12.07 6.66
N GLU A 132 -0.04 11.25 7.45
CA GLU A 132 0.57 10.12 8.15
C GLU A 132 1.04 9.01 7.20
N LEU A 133 0.23 8.65 6.19
CA LEU A 133 0.65 7.69 5.17
C LEU A 133 1.87 8.20 4.40
N THR A 134 1.87 9.48 4.02
CA THR A 134 2.99 10.11 3.32
C THR A 134 4.24 10.11 4.19
N ARG A 135 4.12 10.44 5.49
CA ARG A 135 5.23 10.42 6.44
C ARG A 135 5.90 9.04 6.50
N ILE A 136 5.11 7.97 6.61
CA ILE A 136 5.65 6.60 6.69
C ILE A 136 6.25 6.18 5.34
N ILE A 137 5.58 6.44 4.21
CA ILE A 137 6.12 6.07 2.88
C ILE A 137 7.44 6.80 2.61
N MET A 138 7.51 8.09 2.92
CA MET A 138 8.72 8.88 2.71
C MET A 138 9.87 8.41 3.60
N SER A 139 9.63 7.97 4.83
CA SER A 139 10.70 7.42 5.67
C SER A 139 11.32 6.16 5.07
N HIS A 140 10.51 5.31 4.42
CA HIS A 140 11.01 4.14 3.68
C HIS A 140 11.80 4.53 2.43
N VAL A 141 11.34 5.55 1.69
CA VAL A 141 12.06 6.09 0.52
C VAL A 141 13.40 6.66 0.94
N ASP A 142 13.45 7.49 1.97
CA ASP A 142 14.69 8.08 2.50
C ASP A 142 15.66 6.99 2.95
N ALA A 143 15.16 5.98 3.66
CA ALA A 143 15.97 4.83 4.05
C ALA A 143 16.50 4.05 2.85
N ALA A 144 15.74 3.95 1.76
CA ALA A 144 16.19 3.30 0.52
C ALA A 144 17.26 4.13 -0.19
N VAL A 145 17.11 5.45 -0.28
CA VAL A 145 18.12 6.37 -0.82
C VAL A 145 19.45 6.22 -0.07
N VAL A 146 19.42 6.24 1.26
CA VAL A 146 20.63 6.05 2.08
C VAL A 146 21.28 4.68 1.86
N ARG A 147 20.49 3.62 1.61
CA ARG A 147 21.04 2.29 1.30
C ARG A 147 21.77 2.27 -0.05
N LEU A 148 21.20 2.92 -1.06
CA LEU A 148 21.80 3.03 -2.39
C LEU A 148 23.08 3.86 -2.36
N GLU A 149 23.11 4.96 -1.62
CA GLU A 149 24.33 5.79 -1.47
C GLU A 149 25.48 5.02 -0.79
N LYS A 150 25.16 4.10 0.13
CA LYS A 150 26.16 3.29 0.84
C LYS A 150 26.64 2.08 0.03
N ASN A 151 25.87 1.60 -0.94
CA ASN A 151 26.19 0.45 -1.78
C ASN A 151 25.87 0.78 -3.26
N PRO A 152 26.73 1.57 -3.93
CA PRO A 152 26.50 2.05 -5.29
C PRO A 152 26.51 0.94 -6.36
#